data_AF-A0A7C8ZGK1-F1
#
_entry.id   AF-A0A7C8ZGK1-F1
#
_cell.length_a   1.000
_cell.length_b   1.000
_cell.length_c   1.000
_cell.angle_alpha   90.00
_cell.angle_beta   90.00
_cell.angle_gamma   90.00
#
_symmetry.space_group_name_H-M   'P 1'
#
loop_
_entity.id
_entity.type
_entity.pdbx_description
1 polymer ?
#
loop_
_entity_poly.entity_id
_entity_poly.type
_entity_poly.pdbx_seq_one_letter_code
_entity_poly.pdbx_strand_id
1 'polypeptide(L)'
;MLERETEKSQILVNQQITAFPPNFIHSLDSSHMMMTALACRKAGLNFAGVHDSCWTHACDVDEMNRILREKFIELYEQPILENLLEGFQQAFPSLSFPPLPEQGDLNVREVLDSPYFFN
;
A
#
# COMPACT_ATOMS: atom_id res chain seq x y z
N MET A 1 30.21 23.46 -15.14
CA MET A 1 28.79 23.71 -14.88
C MET A 1 28.04 23.06 -16.03
N LEU A 2 27.57 21.82 -15.85
CA LEU A 2 26.82 21.10 -16.87
C LEU A 2 25.35 21.53 -16.73
N GLU A 3 24.88 22.32 -17.69
CA GLU A 3 23.46 22.64 -17.86
C GLU A 3 22.74 21.33 -18.15
N ARG A 4 21.97 20.83 -17.16
CA ARG A 4 20.98 19.78 -17.42
C ARG A 4 19.80 20.46 -18.11
N GLU A 5 19.82 20.43 -19.43
CA GLU A 5 18.61 20.63 -20.22
C GLU A 5 17.55 19.63 -19.72
N THR A 6 16.49 20.16 -19.15
CA THR A 6 15.29 19.37 -18.85
C THR A 6 14.54 19.19 -20.16
N GLU A 7 15.01 18.24 -20.97
CA GLU A 7 14.21 17.70 -22.06
C GLU A 7 12.89 17.21 -21.45
N LYS A 8 11.79 17.92 -21.73
CA LYS A 8 10.45 17.44 -21.39
C LYS A 8 10.17 16.22 -22.27
N SER A 9 10.59 15.06 -21.80
CA SER A 9 10.30 13.78 -22.45
C SER A 9 8.79 13.66 -22.63
N GLN A 10 8.36 13.36 -23.85
CA GLN A 10 6.96 13.20 -24.20
C GLN A 10 6.32 12.12 -23.31
N ILE A 11 5.16 12.42 -22.72
CA ILE A 11 4.43 11.45 -21.89
C ILE A 11 3.92 10.32 -22.79
N LEU A 12 4.34 9.10 -22.49
CA LEU A 12 3.84 7.89 -23.14
C LEU A 12 2.52 7.47 -22.49
N VAL A 13 1.41 8.03 -22.97
CA VAL A 13 0.07 7.88 -22.37
C VAL A 13 -0.32 6.41 -22.16
N ASN A 14 -0.10 5.54 -23.15
CA ASN A 14 -0.42 4.12 -23.03
C ASN A 14 0.35 3.44 -21.89
N GLN A 15 1.61 3.82 -21.66
CA GLN A 15 2.40 3.26 -20.56
C GLN A 15 1.86 3.72 -19.21
N GLN A 16 1.42 4.98 -19.08
CA GLN A 16 0.82 5.50 -17.85
C GLN A 16 -0.48 4.76 -17.51
N ILE A 17 -1.36 4.55 -18.49
CA ILE A 17 -2.62 3.81 -18.31
C ILE A 17 -2.36 2.39 -17.81
N THR A 18 -1.41 1.68 -18.42
CA THR A 18 -1.12 0.28 -18.04
C THR A 18 -0.31 0.16 -16.75
N ALA A 19 0.55 1.14 -16.44
CA ALA A 19 1.43 1.09 -15.28
C ALA A 19 0.78 1.60 -14.00
N PHE A 20 -0.25 2.46 -14.10
CA PHE A 20 -0.85 3.06 -12.91
C PHE A 20 -1.46 2.03 -11.95
N PRO A 21 -2.35 1.11 -12.37
CA PRO A 21 -2.93 0.13 -11.45
C PRO A 21 -1.90 -0.71 -10.69
N PRO A 22 -0.91 -1.38 -11.32
CA PRO A 22 0.06 -2.17 -10.58
C PRO A 22 0.95 -1.31 -9.68
N ASN A 23 1.36 -0.11 -10.12
CA ASN A 23 2.17 0.79 -9.29
C ASN A 23 1.41 1.26 -8.04
N PHE A 24 0.12 1.51 -8.17
CA PHE A 24 -0.71 1.91 -7.04
C PHE A 24 -0.81 0.79 -6.00
N ILE A 25 -1.10 -0.45 -6.43
CA ILE A 25 -1.15 -1.61 -5.52
C ILE A 25 0.21 -1.86 -4.85
N HIS A 26 1.30 -1.85 -5.62
CA HIS A 26 2.65 -2.00 -5.04
C HIS A 26 2.98 -0.91 -4.01
N SER A 27 2.44 0.31 -4.17
CA SER A 27 2.61 1.38 -3.19
C SER A 27 1.86 1.09 -1.87
N LEU A 28 0.71 0.41 -1.93
CA LEU A 28 -0.04 -0.03 -0.76
C LEU A 28 0.67 -1.19 -0.06
N ASP A 29 1.17 -2.17 -0.82
CA ASP A 29 1.95 -3.29 -0.27
C ASP A 29 3.22 -2.77 0.42
N SER A 30 3.90 -1.80 -0.20
CA SER A 30 5.08 -1.14 0.40
C SER A 30 4.73 -0.37 1.67
N SER A 31 3.58 0.31 1.68
CA SER A 31 3.07 1.02 2.86
C SER A 31 2.79 0.03 4.00
N HIS A 32 2.11 -1.07 3.71
CA HIS A 32 1.80 -2.12 4.68
C HIS A 32 3.07 -2.77 5.27
N MET A 33 4.04 -3.11 4.42
CA MET A 33 5.34 -3.64 4.86
C MET A 33 6.05 -2.64 5.79
N MET A 34 6.08 -1.36 5.43
CA MET A 34 6.74 -0.33 6.23
C MET A 34 6.04 -0.11 7.58
N MET A 35 4.70 -0.07 7.59
CA MET A 35 3.90 0.01 8.82
C MET A 35 4.19 -1.18 9.75
N THR A 36 4.26 -2.38 9.18
CA THR A 36 4.58 -3.62 9.88
C THR A 36 6.00 -3.59 10.45
N ALA A 37 6.99 -3.18 9.66
CA ALA A 37 8.38 -3.05 10.10
C ALA A 37 8.53 -2.08 11.28
N LEU A 38 7.87 -0.92 11.21
CA LEU A 38 7.88 0.07 12.29
C LEU A 38 7.22 -0.47 13.57
N ALA A 39 6.13 -1.21 13.44
CA ALA A 39 5.43 -1.82 14.57
C ALA A 39 6.24 -2.96 15.20
N CYS A 40 6.84 -3.84 14.40
CA CYS A 40 7.76 -4.88 14.85
C CYS A 40 8.92 -4.28 15.64
N ARG A 41 9.54 -3.21 15.10
CA ARG A 41 10.63 -2.50 15.79
C ARG A 41 10.18 -1.93 17.14
N LYS A 42 8.97 -1.36 17.24
CA LYS A 42 8.41 -0.85 18.50
C LYS A 42 8.13 -1.97 19.52
N ALA A 43 7.76 -3.15 19.04
CA ALA A 43 7.54 -4.34 19.84
C ALA A 43 8.84 -5.10 20.20
N GLY A 44 9.99 -4.65 19.69
CA GLY A 44 11.29 -5.26 19.97
C GLY A 44 11.65 -6.45 19.07
N LEU A 45 10.90 -6.68 17.99
CA LEU A 45 11.13 -7.74 17.03
C LEU A 45 12.16 -7.32 15.99
N ASN A 46 13.01 -8.27 15.57
CA ASN A 46 13.80 -8.11 14.35
C ASN A 46 12.90 -8.33 13.13
N PHE A 47 13.04 -7.49 12.11
CA PHE A 47 12.22 -7.56 10.90
C PHE A 47 13.10 -7.45 9.65
N ALA A 48 12.84 -8.30 8.67
CA ALA A 48 13.36 -8.17 7.31
C ALA A 48 12.23 -8.33 6.30
N GLY A 49 12.17 -7.46 5.30
CA GLY A 49 11.13 -7.47 4.27
C GLY A 49 11.73 -7.61 2.88
N VAL A 50 11.16 -8.47 2.05
CA VAL A 50 11.44 -8.57 0.61
C VAL A 50 10.10 -8.53 -0.12
N HIS A 51 9.71 -7.34 -0.60
CA HIS A 51 8.39 -7.09 -1.19
C HIS A 51 7.25 -7.47 -0.24
N ASP A 52 6.52 -8.55 -0.53
CA ASP A 52 5.42 -9.10 0.27
C ASP A 52 5.88 -10.14 1.31
N SER A 53 7.16 -10.50 1.32
CA SER A 53 7.71 -11.48 2.25
C SER A 53 8.24 -10.79 3.51
N CYS A 54 7.66 -11.11 4.68
CA CYS A 54 8.05 -10.58 5.98
C CYS A 54 8.72 -11.67 6.83
N TRP A 55 9.94 -11.42 7.31
CA TRP A 55 10.76 -12.37 8.06
C TRP A 55 11.13 -11.83 9.45
N THR A 56 11.21 -12.73 10.43
CA THR A 56 11.66 -12.46 11.80
C THR A 56 12.35 -13.71 12.39
N HIS A 57 12.76 -13.67 13.66
CA HIS A 57 13.25 -14.87 14.34
C HIS A 57 12.10 -15.85 14.62
N ALA A 58 12.40 -17.15 14.60
CA ALA A 58 11.38 -18.19 14.75
C ALA A 58 10.51 -18.06 16.03
N CYS A 59 11.06 -17.53 17.13
CA CYS A 59 10.32 -17.30 18.37
C CYS A 59 9.30 -16.15 18.28
N ASP A 60 9.41 -15.28 17.29
CA ASP A 60 8.65 -14.04 17.16
C ASP A 60 7.60 -14.12 16.04
N VAL A 61 7.52 -15.23 15.29
CA VAL A 61 6.67 -15.40 14.10
C VAL A 61 5.19 -15.14 14.42
N ASP A 62 4.70 -15.69 15.53
CA ASP A 62 3.29 -15.52 15.92
C ASP A 62 2.94 -14.05 16.20
N GLU A 63 3.85 -13.35 16.89
CA GLU A 63 3.67 -11.93 17.20
C GLU A 63 3.82 -11.05 15.97
N MET A 64 4.77 -11.35 15.07
CA MET A 64 4.90 -10.66 13.79
C MET A 64 3.63 -10.85 12.94
N ASN A 65 3.07 -12.05 12.87
CA ASN A 65 1.86 -12.33 12.12
C ASN A 65 0.64 -11.57 12.67
N ARG A 66 0.54 -11.44 14.00
CA ARG A 66 -0.48 -10.60 14.64
C ARG A 66 -0.32 -9.14 14.22
N ILE A 67 0.89 -8.58 14.36
CA ILE A 67 1.20 -7.19 13.96
C ILE A 67 0.89 -6.96 12.48
N LEU A 68 1.26 -7.90 11.62
CA LEU A 68 1.06 -7.80 10.18
C LEU A 68 -0.43 -7.69 9.83
N ARG A 69 -1.28 -8.54 10.40
CA ARG A 69 -2.75 -8.49 10.21
C ARG A 69 -3.34 -7.20 10.76
N GLU A 70 -2.87 -6.74 11.93
CA GLU A 70 -3.32 -5.47 12.51
C GLU A 70 -2.98 -4.28 11.61
N LYS A 71 -1.77 -4.24 11.03
CA LYS A 71 -1.38 -3.15 10.11
C LYS A 71 -2.07 -3.24 8.76
N PHE A 72 -2.43 -4.44 8.32
CA PHE A 72 -3.26 -4.60 7.13
C PHE A 72 -4.63 -3.96 7.34
N ILE A 73 -5.29 -4.30 8.45
CA ILE A 73 -6.60 -3.73 8.81
C ILE A 73 -6.50 -2.22 8.96
N GLU A 74 -5.52 -1.71 9.70
CA GLU A 74 -5.32 -0.28 9.89
C GLU A 74 -5.18 0.47 8.56
N LEU A 75 -4.47 -0.10 7.58
CA LEU A 75 -4.31 0.47 6.24
C LEU A 75 -5.63 0.45 5.47
N TYR A 76 -6.31 -0.70 5.39
CA TYR A 76 -7.51 -0.88 4.56
C TYR A 76 -8.81 -0.41 5.21
N GLU A 77 -8.80 -0.03 6.49
CA GLU A 77 -9.87 0.75 7.12
C GLU A 77 -9.83 2.23 6.71
N GLN A 78 -8.75 2.71 6.08
CA GLN A 78 -8.69 4.05 5.53
C GLN A 78 -9.51 4.17 4.24
N PRO A 79 -10.09 5.35 3.95
CA PRO A 79 -10.80 5.60 2.69
C PRO A 79 -9.81 5.85 1.55
N ILE A 80 -9.06 4.82 1.15
CA ILE A 80 -7.91 4.91 0.23
C ILE A 80 -8.32 5.46 -1.15
N LEU A 81 -9.42 4.97 -1.71
CA LEU A 81 -9.86 5.36 -3.05
C LEU A 81 -10.48 6.76 -3.06
N GLU A 82 -11.15 7.14 -1.97
CA GLU A 82 -11.66 8.49 -1.74
C GLU A 82 -10.52 9.49 -1.66
N ASN A 83 -9.48 9.19 -0.86
CA ASN A 83 -8.29 10.02 -0.76
C ASN A 83 -7.56 10.17 -2.11
N LEU A 84 -7.49 9.08 -2.89
CA LEU A 84 -6.93 9.10 -4.24
C LEU A 84 -7.75 10.01 -5.18
N LEU A 85 -9.08 9.85 -5.16
CA LEU A 85 -9.99 10.65 -5.98
C LEU A 85 -9.91 12.14 -5.61
N GLU A 86 -9.89 12.46 -4.32
CA GLU A 86 -9.72 13.83 -3.84
C GLU A 86 -8.39 14.42 -4.32
N GLY A 87 -7.29 13.65 -4.20
CA GLY A 87 -5.98 14.08 -4.71
C GLY A 87 -5.97 14.37 -6.21
N PHE A 88 -6.65 13.54 -7.01
CA PHE A 88 -6.80 13.76 -8.44
C PHE A 88 -7.66 14.98 -8.78
N GLN A 89 -8.75 15.20 -8.05
CA GLN A 89 -9.60 16.38 -8.23
C GLN A 89 -8.86 17.68 -7.86
N GLN A 90 -8.04 17.65 -6.80
CA GLN A 90 -7.20 18.79 -6.42
C GLN A 90 -6.10 19.07 -7.45
N ALA A 91 -5.43 18.02 -7.96
CA ALA A 91 -4.35 18.15 -8.94
C ALA A 91 -4.86 18.54 -10.34
N PHE A 92 -6.06 18.09 -10.71
CA PHE A 92 -6.65 18.27 -12.04
C PHE A 92 -8.08 18.82 -11.97
N PRO A 93 -8.28 20.06 -11.48
CA PRO A 93 -9.61 20.61 -11.18
C PRO A 93 -10.51 20.84 -12.39
N SER A 94 -9.95 20.84 -13.61
CA SER A 94 -10.70 20.97 -14.86
C SER A 94 -11.19 19.62 -15.42
N LEU A 95 -10.75 18.50 -14.84
CA LEU A 95 -11.16 17.16 -15.26
C LEU A 95 -12.31 16.64 -14.40
N SER A 96 -13.19 15.86 -15.04
CA SER A 96 -14.23 15.11 -14.35
C SER A 96 -13.77 13.65 -14.21
N PHE A 97 -13.93 13.12 -13.00
CA PHE A 97 -13.59 11.74 -12.66
C PHE A 97 -14.86 10.92 -12.44
N PRO A 98 -14.86 9.62 -12.78
CA PRO A 98 -15.99 8.75 -12.52
C PRO A 98 -16.23 8.59 -11.00
N PRO A 99 -17.45 8.22 -10.57
CA PRO A 99 -17.70 7.87 -9.18
C PRO A 99 -16.89 6.63 -8.79
N LEU A 100 -16.61 6.50 -7.49
CA LEU A 100 -15.97 5.32 -6.93
C LEU A 100 -16.86 4.07 -7.10
N PRO A 101 -16.26 2.88 -7.25
CA PRO A 101 -17.01 1.63 -7.21
C PRO A 101 -17.65 1.42 -5.83
N GLU A 102 -18.77 0.71 -5.80
CA GLU A 102 -19.41 0.31 -4.53
C GLU A 102 -18.51 -0.70 -3.78
N GLN A 103 -18.40 -0.52 -2.47
CA GLN A 103 -17.72 -1.49 -1.61
C GLN A 103 -18.57 -2.74 -1.43
N GLY A 104 -17.92 -3.90 -1.34
CA GLY A 104 -18.57 -5.16 -0.98
C GLY A 104 -18.95 -5.23 0.51
N ASP A 105 -19.35 -6.42 0.95
CA ASP A 105 -19.80 -6.72 2.32
C ASP A 105 -18.69 -7.33 3.21
N LEU A 106 -17.47 -7.47 2.69
CA LEU A 106 -16.32 -8.00 3.44
C LEU A 106 -16.03 -7.14 4.68
N ASN A 107 -16.07 -7.76 5.85
CA ASN A 107 -15.54 -7.17 7.07
C ASN A 107 -14.02 -7.38 7.14
N VAL A 108 -13.23 -6.34 6.84
CA VAL A 108 -11.77 -6.41 6.85
C VAL A 108 -11.17 -6.92 8.17
N ARG A 109 -11.89 -6.78 9.29
CA ARG A 109 -11.44 -7.26 10.60
C ARG A 109 -11.35 -8.77 10.69
N GLU A 110 -12.05 -9.52 9.83
CA GLU A 110 -11.94 -10.98 9.74
C GLU A 110 -10.52 -11.45 9.37
N VAL A 111 -9.68 -10.55 8.84
CA VAL A 111 -8.27 -10.82 8.57
C VAL A 111 -7.48 -11.18 9.83
N LEU A 112 -7.85 -10.66 11.02
CA LEU A 112 -7.16 -11.00 12.29
C LEU A 112 -7.13 -12.51 12.55
N ASP A 113 -8.25 -13.15 12.26
CA ASP A 113 -8.49 -14.56 12.56
C ASP A 113 -8.12 -15.48 11.38
N SER A 114 -7.60 -14.93 10.27
CA SER A 114 -7.24 -15.70 9.08
C SER A 114 -5.86 -16.36 9.22
N PRO A 115 -5.78 -17.69 9.42
CA PRO A 115 -4.50 -18.37 9.66
C PRO A 115 -3.61 -18.43 8.42
N TYR A 116 -4.19 -18.30 7.23
CA TYR A 116 -3.49 -18.39 5.94
C TYR A 116 -3.30 -17.05 5.25
N PHE A 117 -3.57 -15.94 5.95
CA PHE A 117 -3.39 -14.61 5.38
C PHE A 117 -1.94 -14.32 5.01
N PHE A 118 -1.02 -14.61 5.93
CA PHE A 118 0.43 -14.66 5.73
C PHE A 118 0.92 -15.92 6.46
N ASN A 119 1.63 -16.80 5.75
CA ASN A 119 2.16 -18.07 6.25
C ASN A 119 3.65 -18.18 5.96
#